data_AF-A0A850R8U8-F1
#
_entry.id   AF-A0A850R8U8-F1
#
_cell.length_a   1.000
_cell.length_b   1.000
_cell.length_c   1.000
_cell.angle_alpha   90.00
_cell.angle_beta   90.00
_cell.angle_gamma   90.00
#
_symmetry.space_group_name_H-M   'P 1'
#
loop_
_entity.id
_entity.type
_entity.pdbx_description
1 polymer ?
#
loop_
_entity_poly.entity_id
_entity_poly.type
_entity_poly.pdbx_seq_one_letter_code
_entity_poly.pdbx_strand_id
1 'polypeptide(L)' 'MSEQKTRPQVPDGHSRFVLTRQKQPNEKGFVGYDVIWDSFQKEVKYQTPKRP' A
#
# COMPACT_ATOMS: atom_id res chain seq x y z
N MET A 1 21.31 -8.80 27.25
CA MET A 1 21.01 -7.81 26.19
C MET A 1 20.64 -8.60 24.94
N SER A 2 19.35 -8.79 24.69
CA SER A 2 18.86 -9.58 23.56
C SER A 2 19.28 -8.93 22.25
N GLU A 3 20.10 -9.63 21.47
CA GLU A 3 20.58 -9.23 20.15
C GLU A 3 19.42 -8.67 19.32
N GLN A 4 19.45 -7.36 19.08
CA GLN A 4 18.52 -6.68 18.18
C GLN A 4 18.82 -7.17 16.76
N LYS A 5 18.25 -8.31 16.39
CA LYS A 5 18.16 -8.76 15.00
C LYS A 5 17.40 -7.67 14.24
N THR A 6 18.14 -6.79 13.58
CA THR A 6 17.62 -5.93 12.53
C THR A 6 16.98 -6.85 11.51
N ARG A 7 15.64 -6.90 11.50
CA ARG A 7 14.91 -7.74 10.56
C ARG A 7 15.26 -7.26 9.15
N PRO A 8 15.63 -8.14 8.23
CA PRO A 8 15.95 -7.72 6.87
C PRO A 8 14.72 -7.03 6.27
N GLN A 9 14.93 -5.91 5.56
CA GLN A 9 13.85 -5.27 4.84
C GLN A 9 13.37 -6.22 3.74
N VAL A 10 12.11 -6.63 3.84
CA VAL A 10 11.47 -7.43 2.79
C VAL A 10 11.15 -6.48 1.63
N PRO A 11 11.49 -6.84 0.38
CA PRO A 11 11.12 -6.03 -0.78
C PRO A 11 9.60 -5.93 -0.91
N ASP A 12 9.14 -4.80 -1.44
CA ASP A 12 7.71 -4.56 -1.63
C ASP A 12 7.11 -5.58 -2.60
N GLY A 13 5.92 -6.06 -2.26
CA GLY A 13 5.15 -6.95 -3.12
C GLY A 13 4.42 -6.13 -4.17
N HIS A 14 4.68 -6.40 -5.45
CA HIS A 14 4.02 -5.75 -6.56
C HIS A 14 3.08 -6.72 -7.28
N SER A 15 1.81 -6.32 -7.40
CA SER A 15 0.81 -6.92 -8.28
C SER A 15 0.20 -5.84 -9.15
N ARG A 16 -0.53 -6.23 -10.20
CA ARG A 16 -0.99 -5.31 -11.27
C ARG A 16 -1.69 -4.03 -10.80
N PHE A 17 -2.37 -4.06 -9.66
CA PHE A 17 -3.08 -2.91 -9.07
C PHE A 17 -2.91 -2.83 -7.54
N VAL A 18 -1.94 -3.58 -7.00
CA VAL A 18 -1.79 -3.73 -5.56
C VAL A 18 -0.32 -3.68 -5.22
N LEU A 19 0.04 -2.77 -4.32
CA LEU A 19 1.36 -2.67 -3.73
C LEU A 19 1.26 -3.02 -2.25
N THR A 20 2.02 -4.02 -1.82
CA THR A 20 2.13 -4.40 -0.41
C THR A 20 3.49 -3.99 0.13
N ARG A 21 3.50 -3.12 1.14
CA ARG A 21 4.74 -2.64 1.78
C ARG A 21 4.80 -3.03 3.25
N GLN A 22 6.00 -3.36 3.72
CA GLN A 22 6.23 -3.72 5.12
C GLN A 22 6.29 -2.45 5.99
N LYS A 23 5.47 -2.38 7.05
CA LYS A 23 5.50 -1.25 8.01
C LYS A 23 6.73 -1.30 8.90
N GLN A 24 7.05 -0.16 9.50
CA GLN A 24 8.03 -0.12 10.58
C GLN A 24 7.57 -0.97 11.78
N PRO A 25 8.50 -1.64 12.50
CA PRO A 25 8.18 -2.36 13.71
C PRO A 25 7.62 -1.42 14.79
N ASN A 26 6.58 -1.85 15.51
CA ASN A 26 6.10 -1.11 16.68
C ASN A 26 7.01 -1.31 17.91
N GLU A 27 6.71 -0.65 19.03
CA GLU A 27 7.46 -0.73 20.30
C GLU A 27 7.62 -2.16 20.84
N LYS A 28 6.71 -3.07 20.45
CA LYS A 28 6.73 -4.50 20.82
C LYS A 28 7.37 -5.38 19.74
N GLY A 29 7.90 -4.79 18.66
CA GLY A 29 8.57 -5.49 17.57
C GLY A 29 7.66 -6.16 16.55
N PHE A 30 6.35 -5.87 16.53
CA PHE A 30 5.44 -6.38 15.51
C PHE A 30 5.55 -5.56 14.23
N VAL A 31 5.54 -6.25 13.10
CA VAL A 31 5.62 -5.66 11.77
C VAL A 31 4.30 -5.88 11.05
N GLY A 32 3.61 -4.79 10.73
CA GLY A 32 2.39 -4.83 9.91
C GLY A 32 2.70 -4.73 8.41
N TYR A 33 1.68 -4.88 7.58
CA TYR A 33 1.75 -4.59 6.15
C TYR A 33 0.71 -3.53 5.79
N ASP A 34 1.05 -2.67 4.84
CA ASP A 34 0.09 -1.81 4.15
C ASP A 34 -0.26 -2.44 2.80
N VAL A 35 -1.52 -2.27 2.41
CA VAL A 35 -2.02 -2.60 1.08
C VAL A 35 -2.46 -1.31 0.43
N ILE A 36 -1.77 -0.91 -0.65
CA ILE A 36 -2.10 0.25 -1.47
C ILE A 36 -2.74 -0.27 -2.75
N TRP A 37 -3.92 0.25 -3.07
CA TRP A 37 -4.67 -0.09 -4.27
C TRP A 37 -4.50 1.01 -5.31
N ASP A 38 -4.07 0.64 -6.51
CA ASP A 38 -4.01 1.55 -7.64
C ASP A 38 -5.40 1.69 -8.28
N SER A 39 -5.74 2.93 -8.67
CA SER A 39 -6.97 3.20 -9.41
C SER A 39 -6.95 2.47 -10.75
N PHE A 40 -7.91 1.59 -11.00
CA PHE A 40 -8.00 0.86 -12.27
C PHE A 40 -8.91 1.54 -13.30
N GLN A 41 -9.82 2.40 -12.84
CA GLN A 41 -10.83 3.05 -13.68
C GLN A 41 -10.36 4.43 -14.09
N LYS A 42 -10.65 4.80 -15.34
CA LYS A 42 -10.50 6.18 -15.80
C LYS A 42 -11.62 7.02 -15.20
N GLU A 43 -11.27 7.96 -14.33
CA GLU A 43 -12.24 8.95 -13.86
C GLU A 43 -12.48 10.00 -14.95
N VAL A 44 -13.75 10.18 -15.31
CA VAL A 44 -14.20 11.24 -16.22
C VAL A 44 -15.20 12.09 -15.45
N LYS A 45 -15.04 13.40 -15.51
CA LYS A 45 -15.99 14.34 -14.87
C LYS A 45 -17.38 14.16 -15.49
N TYR A 46 -18.39 14.04 -14.64
CA TYR A 46 -19.79 14.04 -15.08
C TYR A 46 -20.07 15.32 -15.87
N GLN A 47 -20.63 15.18 -17.09
CA GLN A 47 -21.07 16.31 -17.90
C GLN A 47 -22.59 16.30 -17.95
N THR A 48 -23.21 17.41 -17.54
CA THR A 48 -24.65 17.59 -17.71
C THR A 48 -24.98 17.55 -19.20
N PRO A 49 -25.87 16.66 -19.66
CA PRO A 49 -26.24 16.60 -21.06
C PRO A 49 -26.82 17.95 -21.50
N LYS A 50 -26.51 18.38 -22.74
CA LYS A 50 -27.13 19.57 -23.31
C LYS A 50 -28.64 19.37 -23.33
N ARG A 51 -29.38 20.41 -22.90
CA ARG A 51 -30.85 20.39 -22.95
C ARG A 51 -31.31 20.13 -24.39
N PRO A 52 -32.41 19.37 -24.58
CA PRO A 52 -32.98 19.14 -25.91
C PRO A 52 -33.35 20.46 -26.61
#